data_AF-A0A7X0Y2Q7-F1
#
_entry.id   AF-A0A7X0Y2Q7-F1
#
_cell.length_a   1.000
_cell.length_b   1.000
_cell.length_c   1.000
_cell.angle_alpha   90.00
_cell.angle_beta   90.00
_cell.angle_gamma   90.00
#
_symmetry.space_group_name_H-M   'P 1'
#
loop_
_entity.id
_entity.type
_entity.pdbx_description
1 polymer ?
#
loop_
_entity_poly.entity_id
_entity_poly.type
_entity_poly.pdbx_seq_one_letter_code
_entity_poly.pdbx_strand_id
1 'polypeptide(L)'
;MDKDSHLIEASLRTNKRRQEEEEEKVFQLRQKLQGQQWLEEDLKHIHKQEMQLLDLLRQGWQGAEARGFHNYLEEQQQVDSSNWKKGMRQQEEEIEDSIQKSKMQLLDFQIEQQELQTRWLK
;
A
#
# COMPACT_ATOMS: atom_id res chain seq x y z
N MET A 1 34.88 17.14 -30.50
CA MET A 1 33.62 16.76 -29.85
C MET A 1 33.96 16.43 -28.41
N ASP A 2 33.50 17.31 -27.53
CA ASP A 2 34.10 17.63 -26.24
C ASP A 2 33.73 16.62 -25.16
N LYS A 3 34.67 16.35 -24.26
CA LYS A 3 34.48 15.46 -23.10
C LYS A 3 33.22 15.83 -22.29
N ASP A 4 32.88 17.11 -22.26
CA ASP A 4 31.69 17.62 -21.56
C ASP A 4 30.38 17.17 -22.21
N SER A 5 30.32 17.07 -23.54
CA SER A 5 29.14 16.53 -24.23
C SER A 5 28.93 15.05 -23.90
N HIS A 6 30.00 14.27 -23.80
CA HIS A 6 29.89 12.85 -23.42
C HIS A 6 29.47 12.67 -21.96
N LEU A 7 29.92 13.55 -21.06
CA LEU A 7 29.50 13.55 -19.66
C LEU A 7 28.02 13.89 -19.52
N ILE A 8 27.54 14.93 -20.21
CA ILE A 8 26.12 15.32 -20.19
C ILE A 8 25.24 14.21 -20.77
N GLU A 9 25.67 13.58 -21.87
CA GLU A 9 24.92 12.46 -22.46
C GLU A 9 24.85 11.25 -21.50
N ALA A 10 25.95 10.92 -20.82
CA ALA A 10 25.97 9.86 -19.82
C ALA A 10 25.06 10.17 -18.62
N SER A 11 25.03 11.43 -18.16
CA SER A 11 24.13 11.91 -17.11
C SER A 11 22.67 11.84 -17.53
N LEU A 12 22.33 12.22 -18.77
CA LEU A 12 20.97 12.12 -19.31
C LEU A 12 20.48 10.67 -19.38
N ARG A 13 21.33 9.74 -19.84
CA ARG A 13 21.00 8.30 -19.86
C ARG A 13 20.79 7.74 -18.46
N THR A 14 21.62 8.16 -17.50
CA THR A 14 21.52 7.73 -16.11
C THR A 14 20.25 8.25 -15.45
N ASN A 15 19.92 9.52 -15.65
CA ASN A 15 18.70 10.13 -15.12
C ASN A 15 17.45 9.46 -15.71
N LYS A 16 17.42 9.23 -17.03
CA LYS A 16 16.32 8.50 -17.69
C LYS A 16 16.11 7.12 -17.07
N ARG A 17 17.19 6.36 -16.84
CA ARG A 17 17.10 5.05 -16.20
C ARG A 17 16.53 5.14 -14.77
N ARG A 18 16.94 6.14 -13.99
CA ARG A 18 16.40 6.36 -12.64
C ARG A 18 14.91 6.71 -12.66
N GLN A 19 14.47 7.49 -13.66
CA GLN A 19 13.04 7.77 -13.85
C GLN A 19 12.26 6.48 -14.14
N GLU A 20 12.73 5.65 -15.08
CA GLU A 20 12.09 4.37 -15.41
C GLU A 20 12.01 3.43 -14.19
N GLU A 21 13.09 3.34 -13.40
CA GLU A 21 13.12 2.55 -12.16
C GLU A 21 12.12 3.07 -11.10
N GLU A 22 12.00 4.39 -10.96
CA GLU A 22 11.10 4.99 -9.97
C GLU A 22 9.62 4.96 -10.44
N GLU A 23 9.36 5.04 -11.74
CA GLU A 23 8.02 4.83 -12.34
C GLU A 23 7.53 3.39 -12.11
N GLU A 24 8.40 2.40 -12.34
CA GLU A 24 8.11 0.99 -12.08
C GLU A 24 7.79 0.77 -10.60
N LYS A 25 8.55 1.40 -9.71
CA LYS A 25 8.29 1.36 -8.27
C LYS A 25 6.93 1.96 -7.91
N VAL A 26 6.55 3.10 -8.49
CA VAL A 26 5.20 3.68 -8.31
C VAL A 26 4.13 2.72 -8.80
N PHE A 27 4.34 2.06 -9.94
CA PHE A 27 3.40 1.09 -10.47
C PHE A 27 3.21 -0.10 -9.52
N GLN A 28 4.30 -0.68 -9.00
CA GLN A 28 4.25 -1.76 -8.02
C GLN A 28 3.56 -1.35 -6.72
N LEU A 29 3.82 -0.14 -6.21
CA LEU A 29 3.17 0.38 -5.02
C LEU A 29 1.66 0.55 -5.23
N ARG A 30 1.21 0.97 -6.42
CA ARG A 30 -0.22 1.06 -6.76
C ARG A 30 -0.88 -0.32 -6.81
N GLN A 31 -0.21 -1.32 -7.37
CA GLN A 31 -0.70 -2.70 -7.35
C GLN A 31 -0.84 -3.22 -5.91
N LYS A 32 0.15 -2.92 -5.06
CA LYS A 32 0.09 -3.29 -3.64
C LYS A 32 -1.10 -2.62 -2.93
N LEU A 33 -1.37 -1.35 -3.21
CA LEU A 33 -2.53 -0.64 -2.67
C LEU A 33 -3.85 -1.27 -3.13
N GLN A 34 -3.95 -1.64 -4.41
CA GLN A 34 -5.12 -2.37 -4.92
C GLN A 34 -5.29 -3.73 -4.22
N GLY A 35 -4.20 -4.44 -3.95
CA GLY A 35 -4.22 -5.68 -3.17
C GLY A 35 -4.77 -5.48 -1.75
N GLN A 36 -4.48 -4.34 -1.10
CA GLN A 36 -5.05 -4.03 0.22
C GLN A 36 -6.58 -3.87 0.18
N GLN A 37 -7.10 -3.26 -0.88
CA GLN A 37 -8.55 -3.11 -1.06
C GLN A 37 -9.25 -4.46 -1.17
N TRP A 38 -8.64 -5.43 -1.87
CA TRP A 38 -9.17 -6.80 -1.94
C TRP A 38 -9.14 -7.50 -0.59
N LEU A 39 -8.06 -7.34 0.17
CA LEU A 39 -7.98 -7.90 1.52
C LEU A 39 -9.04 -7.28 2.46
N GLU A 40 -9.38 -6.01 2.28
CA GLU A 40 -10.46 -5.37 3.05
C GLU A 40 -11.84 -5.99 2.72
N GLU A 41 -12.09 -6.31 1.44
CA GLU A 41 -13.30 -7.02 1.01
C GLU A 41 -13.37 -8.44 1.59
N ASP A 42 -12.26 -9.17 1.55
CA ASP A 42 -12.16 -10.52 2.12
C ASP A 42 -12.42 -10.49 3.63
N LEU A 43 -11.85 -9.52 4.36
CA LEU A 43 -12.10 -9.35 5.79
C LEU A 43 -13.57 -9.06 6.10
N LYS A 44 -14.25 -8.24 5.28
CA LYS A 44 -15.69 -7.99 5.41
C LYS A 44 -16.50 -9.28 5.21
N HIS A 45 -16.08 -10.12 4.26
CA HIS A 45 -16.73 -11.39 4.02
C HIS A 45 -16.54 -12.37 5.19
N ILE A 46 -15.31 -12.51 5.69
CA ILE A 46 -14.99 -13.36 6.85
C ILE A 46 -15.80 -12.91 8.06
N HIS A 47 -15.83 -11.60 8.36
CA HIS A 47 -16.59 -11.09 9.50
C HIS A 47 -18.09 -11.41 9.39
N LYS A 48 -18.66 -11.35 8.18
CA LYS A 48 -20.06 -11.76 7.98
C LYS A 48 -20.26 -13.25 8.26
N GLN A 49 -19.34 -14.11 7.84
CA GLN A 49 -19.41 -15.55 8.10
C GLN A 49 -19.27 -15.86 9.59
N GLU A 50 -18.37 -15.16 10.29
CA GLU A 50 -18.20 -15.26 11.74
C GLU A 50 -19.49 -14.94 12.49
N MET A 51 -20.18 -13.86 12.12
CA MET A 51 -21.47 -13.50 12.72
C MET A 51 -22.53 -14.56 12.46
N GLN A 52 -22.60 -15.12 11.25
CA GLN A 52 -23.53 -16.21 10.93
C GLN A 52 -23.23 -17.48 11.76
N LEU A 53 -21.96 -17.80 11.98
CA LEU A 53 -21.55 -18.93 12.81
C LEU A 53 -21.90 -18.72 14.28
N LEU A 54 -21.71 -17.49 14.80
CA LEU A 54 -22.13 -17.12 16.15
C LEU A 54 -23.64 -17.28 16.35
N ASP A 55 -24.44 -16.85 15.37
CA ASP A 55 -25.91 -17.01 15.42
C ASP A 55 -26.32 -18.49 15.45
N LEU A 56 -25.66 -19.34 14.66
CA LEU A 56 -25.87 -20.79 14.70
C LEU A 56 -25.46 -21.39 16.05
N LEU A 57 -24.32 -20.96 16.61
CA LEU A 57 -23.84 -21.42 17.91
C LEU A 57 -24.81 -21.04 19.03
N ARG A 58 -25.38 -19.83 18.98
CA ARG A 58 -26.39 -19.35 19.94
C ARG A 58 -27.68 -20.17 19.90
N GLN A 59 -28.07 -20.64 18.72
CA GLN A 59 -29.24 -21.51 18.57
C GLN A 59 -28.99 -22.90 19.15
N GLY A 60 -27.81 -23.47 18.88
CA GLY A 60 -27.46 -24.84 19.26
C GLY A 60 -26.95 -25.02 20.69
N TRP A 61 -26.34 -24.00 21.29
CA TRP A 61 -25.77 -24.06 22.63
C TRP A 61 -26.28 -22.91 23.51
N GLN A 62 -27.09 -23.28 24.50
CA GLN A 62 -27.80 -22.36 25.38
C GLN A 62 -27.53 -22.68 26.85
N GLY A 63 -27.76 -21.71 27.72
CA GLY A 63 -27.49 -21.80 29.17
C GLY A 63 -26.58 -20.68 29.66
N ALA A 64 -26.34 -20.62 30.97
CA ALA A 64 -25.52 -19.56 31.56
C ALA A 64 -24.05 -19.61 31.11
N GLU A 65 -23.47 -20.81 31.05
CA GLU A 65 -22.09 -21.03 30.56
C GLU A 65 -21.96 -20.68 29.07
N ALA A 66 -22.94 -21.09 28.26
CA ALA A 66 -22.97 -20.75 26.84
C ALA A 66 -23.00 -19.23 26.61
N ARG A 67 -23.84 -18.49 27.36
CA ARG A 67 -23.91 -17.02 27.27
C ARG A 67 -22.57 -16.34 27.57
N GLY A 68 -21.87 -16.81 28.61
CA GLY A 68 -20.55 -16.27 28.94
C GLY A 68 -19.53 -16.48 27.81
N PHE A 69 -19.54 -17.68 27.21
CA PHE A 69 -18.67 -17.99 26.09
C PHE A 69 -19.02 -17.20 24.82
N HIS A 70 -20.30 -17.06 24.47
CA HIS A 70 -20.73 -16.25 23.33
C HIS A 70 -20.26 -14.80 23.43
N ASN A 71 -20.43 -14.18 24.61
CA ASN A 71 -19.99 -12.80 24.84
C ASN A 71 -18.47 -12.68 24.73
N TYR A 72 -17.72 -13.62 25.33
CA TYR A 72 -16.27 -13.65 25.20
C TYR A 72 -15.83 -13.75 23.73
N LEU A 73 -16.48 -14.59 22.94
CA LEU A 73 -16.14 -14.80 21.54
C LEU A 73 -16.42 -13.55 20.69
N GLU A 74 -17.54 -12.87 20.92
CA GLU A 74 -17.84 -11.57 20.30
C GLU A 74 -16.82 -10.50 20.67
N GLU A 75 -16.41 -10.43 21.94
CA GLU A 75 -15.37 -9.49 22.39
C GLU A 75 -14.04 -9.77 21.68
N GLN A 76 -13.62 -11.04 21.55
CA GLN A 76 -12.40 -11.39 20.81
C GLN A 76 -12.50 -11.00 19.33
N GLN A 77 -13.61 -11.33 18.66
CA GLN A 77 -13.81 -10.96 17.25
C GLN A 77 -13.78 -9.43 17.04
N GLN A 78 -14.34 -8.67 17.97
CA GLN A 78 -14.31 -7.21 17.90
C GLN A 78 -12.88 -6.67 18.05
N VAL A 79 -12.10 -7.23 18.99
CA VAL A 79 -10.69 -6.88 19.19
C VAL A 79 -9.88 -7.19 17.93
N ASP A 80 -10.04 -8.40 17.39
CA ASP A 80 -9.33 -8.82 16.18
C ASP A 80 -9.69 -7.95 14.98
N SER A 81 -10.99 -7.70 14.75
CA SER A 81 -11.46 -6.81 13.69
C SER A 81 -10.87 -5.40 13.81
N SER A 82 -10.79 -4.88 15.03
CA SER A 82 -10.19 -3.56 15.30
C SER A 82 -8.70 -3.54 15.00
N ASN A 83 -7.96 -4.57 15.44
CA ASN A 83 -6.53 -4.72 15.21
C ASN A 83 -6.22 -4.83 13.72
N TRP A 84 -6.97 -5.65 12.99
CA TRP A 84 -6.85 -5.78 11.53
C TRP A 84 -7.13 -4.45 10.82
N LYS A 85 -8.24 -3.78 11.12
CA LYS A 85 -8.58 -2.46 10.53
C LYS A 85 -7.52 -1.39 10.81
N LYS A 86 -6.86 -1.46 11.96
CA LYS A 86 -5.78 -0.55 12.31
C LYS A 86 -4.52 -0.89 11.51
N GLY A 87 -4.13 -2.17 11.46
CA GLY A 87 -2.97 -2.63 10.70
C GLY A 87 -3.08 -2.34 9.21
N MET A 88 -4.25 -2.57 8.61
CA MET A 88 -4.50 -2.27 7.20
C MET A 88 -4.37 -0.79 6.90
N ARG A 89 -4.98 0.08 7.71
CA ARG A 89 -4.86 1.54 7.56
C ARG A 89 -3.41 2.01 7.66
N GLN A 90 -2.65 1.48 8.61
CA GLN A 90 -1.23 1.81 8.73
C GLN A 90 -0.44 1.39 7.48
N GLN A 91 -0.72 0.20 6.93
CA GLN A 91 -0.07 -0.25 5.70
C GLN A 91 -0.47 0.59 4.48
N GLU A 92 -1.74 0.99 4.37
CA GLU A 92 -2.21 1.90 3.32
C GLU A 92 -1.50 3.25 3.42
N GLU A 93 -1.45 3.86 4.60
CA GLU A 93 -0.74 5.12 4.86
C GLU A 93 0.75 5.00 4.48
N GLU A 94 1.43 3.93 4.86
CA GLU A 94 2.84 3.68 4.51
C GLU A 94 3.05 3.56 2.98
N ILE A 95 2.13 2.90 2.28
CA ILE A 95 2.19 2.75 0.82
C ILE A 95 1.93 4.10 0.15
N GLU A 96 0.94 4.85 0.61
CA GLU A 96 0.61 6.18 0.09
C GLU A 96 1.77 7.15 0.29
N ASP A 97 2.37 7.18 1.48
CA ASP A 97 3.57 7.97 1.77
C ASP A 97 4.73 7.59 0.85
N SER A 98 4.91 6.29 0.59
CA SER A 98 5.94 5.80 -0.32
C SER A 98 5.68 6.26 -1.76
N ILE A 99 4.43 6.22 -2.23
CA ILE A 99 4.04 6.74 -3.54
C ILE A 99 4.31 8.24 -3.64
N GLN A 100 3.99 9.01 -2.61
CA GLN A 100 4.25 10.47 -2.62
C GLN A 100 5.74 10.77 -2.68
N LYS A 101 6.57 10.07 -1.91
CA LYS A 101 8.03 10.19 -1.96
C LYS A 101 8.58 9.87 -3.36
N SER A 102 8.11 8.77 -3.96
CA SER A 102 8.50 8.39 -5.32
C SER A 102 8.09 9.43 -6.37
N LYS A 103 6.89 10.01 -6.24
CA LYS A 103 6.45 11.11 -7.12
C LYS A 103 7.32 12.35 -6.99
N MET A 104 7.73 12.71 -5.77
CA MET A 104 8.66 13.83 -5.55
C MET A 104 10.02 13.55 -6.22
N GLN A 105 10.55 12.33 -6.07
CA GLN A 105 11.80 11.94 -6.72
C GLN A 105 11.71 12.00 -8.25
N LEU A 106 10.57 11.60 -8.83
CA LEU A 106 10.34 11.74 -10.27
C LEU A 106 10.33 13.21 -10.72
N LEU A 107 9.74 14.12 -9.94
CA LEU A 107 9.79 15.55 -10.23
C LEU A 107 11.22 16.09 -10.18
N ASP A 108 12.00 15.70 -9.18
CA ASP A 108 13.41 16.09 -9.06
C ASP A 108 14.22 15.60 -10.27
N PHE A 109 14.02 14.34 -10.69
CA PHE A 109 14.67 13.82 -11.89
C PHE A 109 14.26 14.55 -13.17
N GLN A 110 12.99 14.96 -13.30
CA GLN A 110 12.52 15.75 -14.43
C GLN A 110 13.18 17.13 -14.49
N ILE A 111 13.34 17.80 -13.34
CA ILE A 111 14.04 19.09 -13.22
C ILE A 111 15.51 18.91 -13.63
N GLU A 112 16.20 17.93 -13.06
CA GLU A 112 17.59 17.62 -13.42
C GLU A 112 17.75 17.35 -14.93
N GLN A 113 16.80 16.65 -15.53
CA GLN A 113 16.82 16.35 -16.96
C GLN A 113 16.66 17.61 -17.81
N GLN A 114 15.74 18.52 -17.44
CA GLN A 114 15.56 19.80 -18.12
C GLN A 114 16.81 20.69 -18.02
N GLU A 115 17.46 20.72 -16.86
CA GLU A 115 18.71 21.46 -16.66
C GLU A 115 19.83 20.90 -17.54
N LEU A 116 20.00 19.58 -17.58
CA LEU A 116 21.01 18.91 -18.40
C LEU A 116 20.77 19.14 -19.90
N GLN A 117 19.51 19.09 -20.35
CA GLN A 117 19.15 19.39 -21.74
C GLN A 117 19.45 20.85 -22.10
N THR A 118 19.15 21.79 -21.21
CA THR A 118 19.45 23.22 -21.43
C THR A 118 20.94 23.47 -21.52
N ARG A 119 21.76 22.76 -20.72
CA ARG A 119 23.23 22.83 -20.79
C ARG A 119 23.80 22.18 -22.04
N TRP A 120 23.16 21.14 -22.56
CA TRP A 120 23.58 20.45 -23.78
C TRP A 120 23.31 21.25 -25.06
N LEU A 121 22.21 22.03 -25.06
CA LEU A 121 21.81 22.89 -26.19
C LEU A 121 22.56 24.22 -26.25
N LYS A 122 23.35 24.56 -25.22
CA LYS A 122 24.20 25.75 -25.15
C LYS A 122 25.62 25.43 -25.63
#